data_AF-A0A011U0E2-F1
#
_entry.id   AF-A0A011U0E2-F1
#
_cell.length_a   1.000
_cell.length_b   1.000
_cell.length_c   1.000
_cell.angle_alpha   90.00
_cell.angle_beta   90.00
_cell.angle_gamma   90.00
#
_symmetry.space_group_name_H-M   'P 1'
#
loop_
_entity.id
_entity.type
_entity.pdbx_description
1 polymer ?
#
loop_
_entity_poly.entity_id
_entity_poly.type
_entity_poly.pdbx_seq_one_letter_code
_entity_poly.pdbx_strand_id
1 'polypeptide(L)'
;MLKVRTEELEDRVEPLMAGAIARPRYYGSNVLIALIAPAVYVLIAGLVIATLASNADIGVDFGDAILQAVATIPAVWTVIAVSVAVIGARPAVPLAAWVGVLASFVLTLLGPTFKLWDWVLAISPFWQIPNVTDSDADGWGLVWISLVTLFFLLVGFAGFRRRDLARQ
;
A
#
# COMPACT_ATOMS: atom_id res chain seq x y z
N MET A 1 10.88 -2.69 1.42
CA MET A 1 11.53 -1.60 0.68
C MET A 1 12.80 -1.09 1.34
N LEU A 2 12.81 -0.77 2.65
CA LEU A 2 14.05 -0.38 3.33
C LEU A 2 15.15 -1.46 3.26
N LYS A 3 14.77 -2.74 3.28
CA LYS A 3 15.68 -3.88 3.06
C LYS A 3 16.47 -3.79 1.74
N VAL A 4 15.84 -3.34 0.65
CA VAL A 4 16.52 -3.14 -0.65
C VAL A 4 17.63 -2.10 -0.51
N ARG A 5 17.37 -1.02 0.23
CA ARG A 5 18.38 0.00 0.49
C ARG A 5 19.48 -0.49 1.45
N THR A 6 19.16 -1.35 2.40
CA THR A 6 20.17 -1.99 3.27
C THR A 6 21.08 -2.92 2.46
N GLU A 7 20.53 -3.69 1.53
CA GLU A 7 21.30 -4.55 0.63
C GLU A 7 22.20 -3.74 -0.32
N GLU A 8 21.72 -2.60 -0.82
CA GLU A 8 22.51 -1.64 -1.63
C GLU A 8 23.67 -1.03 -0.84
N LEU A 9 23.47 -0.69 0.44
CA LEU A 9 24.50 -0.08 1.30
C LEU A 9 25.55 -1.09 1.81
N GLU A 10 25.26 -2.39 1.73
CA GLU A 10 26.16 -3.47 2.16
C GLU A 10 26.99 -4.06 1.00
N ASP A 11 27.00 -3.43 -0.18
CA ASP A 11 27.65 -3.93 -1.41
C ASP A 11 27.22 -5.35 -1.85
N ARG A 12 26.13 -5.88 -1.26
CA ARG A 12 25.62 -7.23 -1.59
C ARG A 12 24.90 -7.28 -2.94
N VAL A 13 24.65 -6.14 -3.55
CA VAL A 13 24.01 -6.04 -4.88
C VAL A 13 25.03 -6.30 -6.00
N GLU A 14 26.32 -5.99 -5.79
CA GLU A 14 27.36 -6.17 -6.81
C GLU A 14 27.59 -7.65 -7.21
N PRO A 15 27.64 -8.63 -6.27
CA PRO A 15 27.76 -10.05 -6.63
C PRO A 15 26.50 -10.63 -7.29
N LEU A 16 25.32 -10.06 -7.00
CA LEU A 16 24.05 -10.49 -7.60
C LEU A 16 23.83 -9.91 -9.02
N MET A 17 24.33 -8.70 -9.30
CA MET A 17 24.33 -8.13 -10.66
C MET A 17 25.37 -8.76 -11.59
N ALA A 18 26.38 -9.45 -11.06
CA ALA A 18 27.27 -10.30 -11.85
C ALA A 18 26.51 -11.51 -12.46
N GLY A 19 25.38 -11.92 -11.88
CA GLY A 19 24.52 -12.96 -12.40
C GLY A 19 23.27 -12.41 -13.07
N ALA A 20 23.35 -11.99 -14.33
CA ALA A 20 22.28 -11.91 -15.36
C ALA A 20 20.80 -11.58 -14.98
N ILE A 21 20.49 -11.00 -13.81
CA ILE A 21 19.13 -10.64 -13.42
C ILE A 21 18.86 -9.21 -13.90
N ALA A 22 17.88 -9.08 -14.79
CA ALA A 22 17.46 -7.77 -15.27
C ALA A 22 16.97 -6.90 -14.10
N ARG A 23 17.52 -5.70 -13.95
CA ARG A 23 17.17 -4.65 -12.97
C ARG A 23 15.67 -4.52 -12.64
N PRO A 24 14.73 -4.47 -13.61
CA PRO A 24 13.29 -4.40 -13.31
C PRO A 24 12.72 -5.65 -12.63
N ARG A 25 13.35 -6.83 -12.81
CA ARG A 25 12.92 -8.09 -12.21
C ARG A 25 13.21 -8.14 -10.70
N TYR A 26 14.35 -7.57 -10.28
CA TYR A 26 14.69 -7.46 -8.84
C TYR A 26 13.78 -6.47 -8.11
N TYR A 27 13.56 -5.28 -8.68
CA TYR A 27 12.63 -4.32 -8.10
C TYR A 27 11.19 -4.85 -8.10
N GLY A 28 10.78 -5.49 -9.19
CA GLY A 28 9.46 -6.12 -9.32
C GLY A 28 9.18 -7.20 -8.29
N SER A 29 10.14 -8.08 -7.97
CA SER A 29 9.90 -9.12 -6.95
C SER A 29 9.73 -8.52 -5.56
N ASN A 30 10.49 -7.47 -5.21
CA ASN A 30 10.36 -6.76 -3.94
C ASN A 30 9.01 -6.03 -3.84
N VAL A 31 8.54 -5.40 -4.92
CA VAL A 31 7.21 -4.77 -4.99
C VAL A 31 6.13 -5.84 -4.82
N LEU A 32 6.25 -6.98 -5.51
CA LEU A 32 5.28 -8.07 -5.42
C LEU A 32 5.14 -8.58 -3.98
N ILE A 33 6.26 -8.86 -3.31
CA ILE A 33 6.27 -9.28 -1.90
C ILE A 33 5.65 -8.20 -1.01
N ALA A 34 5.99 -6.94 -1.25
CA ALA A 34 5.44 -5.81 -0.50
C ALA A 34 3.92 -5.67 -0.68
N LEU A 35 3.34 -6.06 -1.82
CA LEU A 35 1.89 -6.02 -2.04
C LEU A 35 1.19 -7.27 -1.51
N ILE A 36 1.77 -8.46 -1.71
CA ILE A 36 1.16 -9.74 -1.33
C ILE A 36 1.12 -9.91 0.19
N ALA A 37 2.24 -9.67 0.89
CA ALA A 37 2.32 -9.89 2.33
C ALA A 37 1.22 -9.15 3.13
N PRO A 38 1.01 -7.83 2.96
CA PRO A 38 -0.06 -7.13 3.67
C PRO A 38 -1.46 -7.52 3.18
N ALA A 39 -1.65 -7.85 1.90
CA ALA A 39 -2.94 -8.37 1.43
C ALA A 39 -3.31 -9.67 2.16
N VAL A 40 -2.36 -10.59 2.32
CA VAL A 40 -2.54 -11.82 3.10
C VAL A 40 -2.85 -11.50 4.57
N TYR A 41 -2.13 -10.58 5.20
CA TYR A 41 -2.40 -10.19 6.59
C TYR A 41 -3.79 -9.55 6.76
N VAL A 42 -4.22 -8.70 5.84
CA VAL A 42 -5.57 -8.10 5.84
C VAL A 42 -6.64 -9.18 5.69
N LEU A 43 -6.44 -10.16 4.81
CA LEU A 43 -7.37 -11.28 4.66
C LEU A 43 -7.42 -12.18 5.90
N ILE A 44 -6.28 -12.45 6.54
CA ILE A 44 -6.24 -13.19 7.81
C ILE A 44 -6.98 -12.41 8.90
N ALA A 45 -6.77 -11.10 9.00
CA ALA A 45 -7.49 -10.26 9.95
C ALA A 45 -8.99 -10.26 9.66
N GLY A 46 -9.39 -10.13 8.40
CA GLY A 46 -10.79 -10.23 7.95
C GLY A 46 -11.41 -11.57 8.32
N LEU A 47 -10.69 -12.68 8.14
CA LEU A 47 -11.15 -14.01 8.53
C LEU A 47 -11.37 -14.14 10.03
N VAL A 48 -10.44 -13.62 10.85
CA VAL A 48 -10.59 -13.61 12.31
C VAL A 48 -11.78 -12.74 12.74
N ILE A 49 -11.97 -11.58 12.12
CA ILE A 49 -13.12 -10.72 12.39
C ILE A 49 -14.41 -11.39 11.96
N ALA A 50 -14.43 -12.04 10.80
CA ALA A 50 -15.60 -12.73 10.27
C ALA A 50 -16.08 -13.86 11.19
N THR A 51 -15.16 -14.66 11.74
CA THR A 51 -15.50 -15.72 12.70
C THR A 51 -15.97 -15.17 14.04
N LEU A 52 -15.46 -14.02 14.49
CA LEU A 52 -15.93 -13.38 15.71
C LEU A 52 -17.32 -12.75 15.52
N ALA A 53 -17.52 -12.02 14.41
CA ALA A 53 -18.76 -11.32 14.08
C ALA A 53 -19.92 -12.30 13.88
N SER A 54 -19.70 -13.42 13.19
CA SER A 54 -20.72 -14.45 12.97
C SER A 54 -21.26 -15.08 14.28
N ASN A 55 -20.49 -14.98 15.37
CA ASN A 55 -20.87 -15.51 16.69
C ASN A 55 -21.47 -14.42 17.61
N ALA A 56 -21.42 -13.16 17.22
CA ALA A 56 -21.75 -12.02 18.08
C ALA A 56 -23.14 -11.41 17.82
N ASP A 57 -23.85 -11.86 16.78
CA ASP A 57 -25.20 -11.39 16.39
C ASP A 57 -25.35 -9.86 16.32
N ILE A 58 -24.34 -9.21 15.74
CA ILE A 58 -24.23 -7.74 15.64
C ILE A 58 -24.63 -7.19 14.27
N GLY A 59 -25.32 -7.99 13.44
CA GLY A 59 -25.76 -7.59 12.10
C GLY A 59 -24.64 -7.48 11.05
N VAL A 60 -23.51 -8.17 11.27
CA VAL A 60 -22.42 -8.29 10.29
C VAL A 60 -22.22 -9.76 9.97
N ASP A 61 -22.44 -10.13 8.72
CA ASP A 61 -22.27 -11.51 8.29
C ASP A 61 -20.79 -11.85 8.04
N PHE A 62 -20.48 -13.15 8.03
CA PHE A 62 -19.14 -13.63 7.68
C PHE A 62 -18.70 -13.11 6.30
N GLY A 63 -19.62 -13.06 5.34
CA GLY A 63 -19.37 -12.55 4.00
C GLY A 63 -18.99 -11.08 4.00
N ASP A 64 -19.68 -10.25 4.79
CA ASP A 64 -19.45 -8.81 4.87
C ASP A 64 -18.06 -8.50 5.43
N ALA A 65 -17.65 -9.20 6.50
CA ALA A 65 -16.32 -9.03 7.08
C ALA A 65 -15.19 -9.38 6.08
N ILE A 66 -15.37 -10.43 5.28
CA ILE A 66 -14.41 -10.79 4.23
C ILE A 66 -14.42 -9.76 3.09
N LEU A 67 -15.61 -9.32 2.65
CA LEU A 67 -15.75 -8.28 1.62
C LEU A 67 -15.11 -6.96 2.06
N GLN A 68 -15.30 -6.55 3.31
CA GLN A 68 -14.70 -5.35 3.88
C GLN A 68 -13.17 -5.46 3.90
N ALA A 69 -12.64 -6.64 4.26
CA ALA A 69 -11.20 -6.89 4.22
C ALA A 69 -10.65 -6.78 2.79
N VAL A 70 -11.33 -7.36 1.80
CA VAL A 70 -10.95 -7.24 0.38
C VAL A 70 -10.99 -5.78 -0.09
N ALA A 71 -12.05 -5.04 0.25
CA ALA A 71 -12.19 -3.62 -0.08
C ALA A 71 -11.08 -2.73 0.54
N THR A 72 -10.46 -3.19 1.62
CA THR A 72 -9.36 -2.48 2.28
C THR A 72 -8.01 -2.65 1.55
N ILE A 73 -7.83 -3.73 0.79
CA ILE A 73 -6.54 -4.06 0.13
C ILE A 73 -6.03 -2.95 -0.80
N PRO A 74 -6.86 -2.37 -1.71
CA PRO A 74 -6.40 -1.28 -2.60
C PRO A 74 -5.86 -0.06 -1.84
N ALA A 75 -6.45 0.27 -0.69
CA ALA A 75 -5.98 1.37 0.14
C ALA A 75 -4.60 1.10 0.73
N VAL A 76 -4.38 -0.11 1.24
CA VAL A 76 -3.07 -0.53 1.74
C VAL A 76 -2.02 -0.52 0.62
N TRP A 77 -2.38 -1.02 -0.56
CA TRP A 77 -1.50 -0.98 -1.73
C TRP A 77 -1.14 0.44 -2.16
N THR A 78 -2.04 1.40 -2.02
CA THR A 78 -1.76 2.81 -2.34
C THR A 78 -0.62 3.36 -1.49
N VAL A 79 -0.67 3.12 -0.18
CA VAL A 79 0.39 3.57 0.76
C VAL A 79 1.74 2.95 0.39
N ILE A 80 1.74 1.68 -0.02
CA ILE A 80 2.93 0.97 -0.47
C ILE A 80 3.41 1.53 -1.81
N ALA A 81 2.51 1.83 -2.74
CA ALA A 81 2.84 2.42 -4.03
C ALA A 81 3.49 3.80 -3.88
N VAL A 82 3.09 4.61 -2.90
CA VAL A 82 3.80 5.86 -2.56
C VAL A 82 5.25 5.58 -2.16
N SER A 83 5.50 4.57 -1.31
CA SER A 83 6.86 4.15 -0.95
C SER A 83 7.66 3.68 -2.16
N VAL A 84 7.02 2.93 -3.06
CA VAL A 84 7.60 2.46 -4.33
C VAL A 84 7.96 3.66 -5.21
N ALA A 85 7.06 4.63 -5.38
CA ALA A 85 7.32 5.86 -6.14
C ALA A 85 8.50 6.65 -5.57
N VAL A 86 8.54 6.86 -4.26
CA VAL A 86 9.62 7.61 -3.58
C VAL A 86 10.96 6.92 -3.76
N ILE A 87 11.05 5.62 -3.47
CA ILE A 87 12.32 4.88 -3.52
C ILE A 87 12.78 4.69 -4.97
N GLY A 88 11.84 4.40 -5.87
CA GLY A 88 12.08 4.33 -7.30
C GLY A 88 12.60 5.66 -7.85
N ALA A 89 12.05 6.81 -7.43
CA ALA A 89 12.40 8.13 -7.96
C ALA A 89 13.56 8.85 -7.25
N ARG A 90 13.79 8.65 -5.93
CA ARG A 90 14.88 9.21 -5.09
C ARG A 90 15.22 8.28 -3.89
N PRO A 91 16.23 7.35 -3.96
CA PRO A 91 16.36 6.35 -2.90
C PRO A 91 16.91 7.00 -1.62
N ALA A 92 17.59 8.15 -1.75
CA ALA A 92 18.34 8.89 -0.75
C ALA A 92 17.47 9.46 0.39
N VAL A 93 16.13 9.43 0.26
CA VAL A 93 15.19 9.99 1.26
C VAL A 93 14.30 8.88 1.83
N PRO A 94 14.82 7.99 2.70
CA PRO A 94 14.08 6.81 3.17
C PRO A 94 12.95 7.22 4.13
N LEU A 95 13.10 8.35 4.83
CA LEU A 95 12.04 8.96 5.65
C LEU A 95 10.81 9.36 4.83
N ALA A 96 10.98 9.75 3.56
CA ALA A 96 9.86 10.13 2.70
C ALA A 96 8.95 8.92 2.35
N ALA A 97 9.46 7.68 2.43
CA ALA A 97 8.64 6.48 2.23
C ALA A 97 7.60 6.31 3.36
N TRP A 98 7.85 6.84 4.55
CA TRP A 98 6.93 6.74 5.69
C TRP A 98 5.78 7.74 5.65
N VAL A 99 5.86 8.76 4.80
CA VAL A 99 4.86 9.85 4.75
C VAL A 99 3.47 9.31 4.48
N GLY A 100 3.31 8.34 3.58
CA GLY A 100 2.01 7.74 3.28
C GLY A 100 1.40 7.05 4.51
N VAL A 101 2.21 6.34 5.29
CA VAL A 101 1.77 5.64 6.52
C VAL A 101 1.35 6.68 7.56
N LEU A 102 2.21 7.66 7.83
CA LEU A 102 1.96 8.66 8.87
C LEU A 102 0.75 9.53 8.53
N ALA A 103 0.65 10.00 7.29
CA ALA A 103 -0.48 10.80 6.83
C ALA A 103 -1.79 10.02 6.92
N SER A 104 -1.81 8.77 6.45
CA SER A 104 -3.01 7.92 6.52
C SER A 104 -3.44 7.67 7.97
N PHE A 105 -2.49 7.38 8.86
CA PHE A 105 -2.76 7.19 10.29
C PHE A 105 -3.38 8.44 10.92
N VAL A 106 -2.77 9.61 10.70
CA VAL A 106 -3.25 10.89 11.25
C VAL A 106 -4.63 11.22 10.71
N LEU A 107 -4.84 11.13 9.40
CA LEU A 107 -6.13 11.47 8.78
C LEU A 107 -7.24 10.51 9.23
N THR A 108 -6.95 9.22 9.37
CA THR A 108 -7.96 8.22 9.72
C THR A 108 -8.36 8.30 11.20
N LEU A 109 -7.41 8.50 12.12
CA LEU A 109 -7.71 8.50 13.56
C LEU A 109 -8.00 9.90 14.11
N LEU A 110 -7.19 10.89 13.74
CA LEU A 110 -7.30 12.24 14.29
C LEU A 110 -8.23 13.12 13.45
N GLY A 111 -8.42 12.81 12.16
CA GLY A 111 -9.25 13.60 11.26
C GLY A 111 -10.69 13.79 11.73
N PRO A 112 -11.44 12.70 12.04
CA PRO A 112 -12.77 12.80 12.61
C PRO A 112 -12.78 13.51 13.97
N THR A 113 -11.77 13.24 14.80
CA THR A 113 -11.61 13.85 16.14
C THR A 113 -11.49 15.37 16.07
N PHE A 114 -10.75 15.89 15.09
CA PHE A 114 -10.61 17.33 14.85
C PHE A 114 -11.68 17.91 13.93
N LYS A 115 -12.65 17.11 13.46
CA LYS A 115 -13.68 17.52 12.50
C LYS A 115 -13.09 18.20 11.25
N LEU A 116 -12.03 17.60 10.70
CA LEU A 116 -11.42 18.09 9.46
C LEU A 116 -12.42 18.05 8.31
N TRP A 117 -12.23 18.91 7.31
CA TRP A 117 -13.11 18.96 6.15
C TRP A 117 -12.95 17.71 5.28
N ASP A 118 -14.02 17.31 4.60
CA ASP A 118 -14.08 16.06 3.82
C ASP A 118 -12.98 15.97 2.76
N TRP A 119 -12.64 17.09 2.11
CA TRP A 119 -11.56 17.12 1.11
C TRP A 119 -10.19 16.77 1.70
N VAL A 120 -9.96 17.06 2.99
CA VAL A 120 -8.72 16.71 3.70
C VAL A 120 -8.70 15.22 4.02
N LEU A 121 -9.84 14.67 4.44
CA LEU A 121 -9.99 13.24 4.73
C LEU A 121 -9.87 12.41 3.44
N ALA A 122 -10.38 12.92 2.32
CA ALA A 122 -10.32 12.30 1.00
C ALA A 122 -8.89 12.15 0.43
N ILE A 123 -7.89 12.81 1.04
CA ILE A 123 -6.47 12.56 0.76
C ILE A 123 -6.08 11.16 1.27
N SER A 124 -6.70 10.69 2.35
CA SER A 124 -6.45 9.36 2.89
C SER A 124 -6.98 8.30 1.92
N PRO A 125 -6.16 7.32 1.54
CA PRO A 125 -6.63 6.17 0.78
C PRO A 125 -7.75 5.40 1.49
N PHE A 126 -7.75 5.41 2.83
CA PHE A 126 -8.75 4.70 3.63
C PHE A 126 -10.13 5.37 3.63
N TRP A 127 -10.22 6.65 3.28
CA TRP A 127 -11.50 7.36 3.14
C TRP A 127 -12.29 6.92 1.90
N GLN A 128 -11.60 6.36 0.89
CA GLN A 128 -12.19 5.89 -0.35
C GLN A 128 -12.78 4.48 -0.23
N ILE A 129 -12.61 3.81 0.93
CA ILE A 129 -13.10 2.45 1.15
C ILE A 129 -14.60 2.53 1.44
N PRO A 130 -15.47 1.89 0.64
CA PRO A 130 -16.88 1.83 0.95
C PRO A 130 -17.10 0.95 2.18
N ASN A 131 -18.10 1.30 2.98
CA ASN A 131 -18.60 0.39 4.00
C ASN A 131 -19.53 -0.62 3.34
N VAL A 132 -19.13 -1.89 3.27
CA VAL A 132 -19.87 -2.91 2.50
C VAL A 132 -21.22 -3.28 3.10
N THR A 133 -21.47 -2.92 4.35
CA THR A 133 -22.77 -3.14 5.01
C THR A 133 -23.77 -2.02 4.75
N ASP A 134 -23.34 -0.90 4.15
CA ASP A 134 -24.25 0.21 3.82
C ASP A 134 -24.98 -0.08 2.51
N SER A 135 -26.29 0.21 2.46
CA SER A 135 -27.13 -0.07 1.28
C SER A 135 -26.74 0.72 0.03
N ASP A 136 -26.08 1.86 0.21
CA ASP A 136 -25.68 2.79 -0.84
C ASP A 136 -24.18 2.71 -1.17
N ALA A 137 -23.52 1.61 -0.78
CA ALA A 137 -22.09 1.41 -1.00
C ALA A 137 -21.75 1.40 -2.51
N ASP A 138 -21.16 2.50 -3.00
CA ASP A 138 -20.63 2.60 -4.36
C ASP A 138 -19.14 2.23 -4.40
N GLY A 139 -18.76 1.36 -5.34
CA GLY A 139 -17.39 0.93 -5.57
C GLY A 139 -16.52 1.96 -6.28
N TRP A 140 -17.05 3.13 -6.65
CA TRP A 140 -16.31 4.15 -7.39
C TRP A 140 -15.00 4.60 -6.70
N GLY A 141 -15.02 4.72 -5.36
CA GLY A 141 -13.82 5.05 -4.58
C GLY A 141 -12.69 4.03 -4.77
N LEU A 142 -13.03 2.74 -4.85
CA LEU A 142 -12.09 1.64 -5.09
C LEU A 142 -11.45 1.70 -6.49
N VAL A 143 -12.20 2.15 -7.50
CA VAL A 143 -11.66 2.36 -8.84
C VAL A 143 -10.65 3.50 -8.82
N TRP A 144 -11.01 4.64 -8.24
CA TRP A 144 -10.16 5.81 -8.18
C TRP A 144 -8.83 5.53 -7.48
N ILE A 145 -8.89 4.90 -6.30
CA ILE A 145 -7.70 4.56 -5.52
C ILE A 145 -6.80 3.52 -6.20
N SER A 146 -7.40 2.58 -6.94
CA SER A 146 -6.64 1.61 -7.73
C SER A 146 -5.88 2.28 -8.88
N LEU A 147 -6.49 3.29 -9.53
CA LEU A 147 -5.82 4.10 -10.55
C LEU A 147 -4.64 4.90 -9.96
N VAL A 148 -4.84 5.50 -8.79
CA VAL A 148 -3.77 6.23 -8.06
C VAL A 148 -2.63 5.28 -7.68
N THR A 149 -2.96 4.07 -7.20
CA THR A 149 -1.98 3.02 -6.91
C THR A 149 -1.16 2.70 -8.16
N LEU A 150 -1.84 2.42 -9.28
CA LEU A 150 -1.17 2.10 -10.55
C LEU A 150 -0.26 3.24 -11.01
N PHE A 151 -0.72 4.48 -10.91
CA PHE A 151 0.08 5.66 -11.23
C PHE A 151 1.38 5.70 -10.42
N PHE A 152 1.31 5.55 -9.09
CA PHE A 152 2.50 5.58 -8.25
C PHE A 152 3.45 4.41 -8.51
N LEU A 153 2.92 3.21 -8.77
CA LEU A 153 3.73 2.07 -9.21
C LEU A 153 4.48 2.41 -10.50
N LEU A 154 3.79 2.91 -11.53
CA LEU A 154 4.39 3.30 -12.81
C LEU A 154 5.49 4.35 -12.61
N VAL A 155 5.27 5.35 -11.78
CA VAL A 155 6.27 6.36 -11.42
C VAL A 155 7.49 5.72 -10.75
N GLY A 156 7.29 4.80 -9.81
CA GLY A 156 8.38 4.10 -9.13
C GLY A 156 9.22 3.25 -10.09
N PHE A 157 8.58 2.47 -10.96
CA PHE A 157 9.29 1.67 -11.97
C PHE A 157 10.00 2.54 -13.02
N ALA A 158 9.37 3.62 -13.49
CA ALA A 158 9.98 4.55 -14.42
C ALA A 158 11.18 5.29 -13.79
N GLY A 159 11.05 5.71 -12.54
CA GLY A 159 12.13 6.30 -11.75
C GLY A 159 13.30 5.35 -11.59
N PHE A 160 13.03 4.11 -11.20
CA PHE A 160 14.05 3.07 -11.01
C PHE A 160 14.80 2.76 -12.31
N ARG A 161 14.09 2.69 -13.45
CA ARG A 161 14.70 2.44 -14.77
C ARG A 161 15.59 3.58 -15.25
N ARG A 162 15.25 4.84 -14.94
CA ARG A 162 16.00 6.03 -15.38
C ARG A 162 17.26 6.28 -14.54
N ARG A 163 17.47 5.54 -13.46
CA ARG A 163 18.61 5.73 -12.56
C ARG A 163 19.80 4.92 -13.02
N ASP A 164 20.88 5.64 -13.28
CA ASP A 164 22.16 5.04 -13.57
C ASP A 164 22.80 4.58 -12.26
N LEU A 165 22.73 3.27 -11.99
CA LEU A 165 23.30 2.64 -10.79
C LEU A 165 24.84 2.54 -10.83
N ALA A 166 25.49 3.02 -11.90
CA ALA A 166 26.94 2.89 -12.09
C ALA A 166 27.78 3.98 -11.39
N ARG A 167 27.15 4.92 -10.68
CA ARG A 167 27.84 5.95 -9.89
C ARG A 167 27.04 6.28 -8.63
N GLN A 168 27.06 5.38 -7.65
CA GLN A 168 26.86 5.71 -6.24
C GLN A 168 27.86 4.93 -5.41
#